data_AF-A0A7X2M0E0-F1
#
_entry.id   AF-A0A7X2M0E0-F1
#
_cell.length_a   1.000
_cell.length_b   1.000
_cell.length_c   1.000
_cell.angle_alpha   90.00
_cell.angle_beta   90.00
_cell.angle_gamma   90.00
#
_symmetry.space_group_name_H-M   'P 1'
#
loop_
_entity.id
_entity.type
_entity.pdbx_description
1 polymer ?
#
loop_
_entity_poly.entity_id
_entity_poly.type
_entity_poly.pdbx_seq_one_letter_code
_entity_poly.pdbx_strand_id
1 'polypeptide(L)'
;MKKLQGGLAALLLFLTLFTGIGQAAAYEWNMYSSSMQYIATGQQYSYKSCGSVKNSAQGHYRLPNTTSAQTLATWKVGSGNIALDFGDCSTYGITHILSRHVPEQFIGNITRTQSFFRPGQSIASIQTLVSDTINANKTQIAASGYTSSGTAVYGSWNGNKVKLVIKGGKVITMYPDGWGLGQDLR
;
A
#
# COMPACT_ATOMS: atom_id res chain seq x y z
N MET A 1 19.22 -47.09 -62.64
CA MET A 1 19.81 -45.72 -62.67
C MET A 1 18.74 -44.75 -62.17
N LYS A 2 18.91 -44.18 -60.95
CA LYS A 2 19.04 -42.72 -60.68
C LYS A 2 17.80 -41.90 -61.15
N LYS A 3 16.96 -41.27 -60.31
CA LYS A 3 17.21 -40.29 -59.22
C LYS A 3 15.90 -39.91 -58.47
N LEU A 4 16.05 -39.49 -57.20
CA LEU A 4 15.43 -38.36 -56.43
C LEU A 4 13.88 -38.18 -56.46
N GLN A 5 13.16 -37.67 -55.45
CA GLN A 5 13.33 -37.19 -54.07
C GLN A 5 11.89 -36.78 -53.63
N GLY A 6 11.59 -36.77 -52.33
CA GLY A 6 10.37 -36.10 -51.87
C GLY A 6 9.97 -36.45 -50.44
N GLY A 7 10.84 -36.19 -49.47
CA GLY A 7 10.49 -36.28 -48.06
C GLY A 7 9.61 -35.10 -47.65
N LEU A 8 8.42 -35.39 -47.12
CA LEU A 8 7.61 -34.42 -46.39
C LEU A 8 8.05 -34.47 -44.93
N ALA A 9 8.89 -33.51 -44.52
CA ALA A 9 9.19 -33.28 -43.12
C ALA A 9 8.06 -32.42 -42.52
N ALA A 10 7.28 -33.00 -41.62
CA ALA A 10 6.30 -32.27 -40.83
C ALA A 10 7.03 -31.42 -39.77
N LEU A 11 7.12 -30.12 -40.01
CA LEU A 11 7.66 -29.14 -39.08
C LEU A 11 6.57 -28.79 -38.04
N LEU A 12 6.60 -29.44 -36.88
CA LEU A 12 5.80 -29.06 -35.72
C LEU A 12 6.36 -27.77 -35.12
N LEU A 13 5.75 -26.63 -35.46
CA LEU A 13 6.02 -25.34 -34.84
C LEU A 13 5.33 -25.31 -33.45
N PHE A 14 6.08 -25.65 -32.40
CA PHE A 14 5.66 -25.41 -31.03
C PHE A 14 5.80 -23.91 -30.73
N LEU A 15 4.74 -23.14 -31.00
CA LEU A 15 4.65 -21.75 -30.60
C LEU A 15 4.38 -21.71 -29.08
N THR A 16 5.44 -21.64 -28.29
CA THR A 16 5.33 -21.31 -26.87
C THR A 16 5.00 -19.82 -26.77
N LEU A 17 3.71 -19.52 -26.67
CA LEU A 17 3.24 -18.21 -26.22
C LEU A 17 3.70 -18.04 -24.76
N PHE A 18 4.86 -17.44 -24.58
CA PHE A 18 5.16 -16.71 -23.35
C PHE A 18 4.14 -15.57 -23.28
N THR A 19 3.01 -15.81 -22.62
CA THR A 19 2.28 -14.72 -22.01
C THR A 19 3.19 -14.20 -20.91
N GLY A 20 3.94 -13.15 -21.25
CA GLY A 20 4.54 -12.29 -20.26
C GLY A 20 3.44 -11.95 -19.25
N ILE A 21 3.56 -12.52 -18.06
CA ILE A 21 2.82 -12.07 -16.89
C ILE A 21 3.19 -10.60 -16.80
N GLY A 22 2.26 -9.74 -17.20
CA GLY A 22 2.48 -8.31 -17.24
C GLY A 22 3.10 -7.92 -15.93
N GLN A 23 4.36 -7.47 -15.99
CA GLN A 23 5.03 -6.81 -14.88
C GLN A 23 4.01 -5.78 -14.41
N ALA A 24 3.41 -5.98 -13.23
CA ALA A 24 2.54 -5.00 -12.64
C ALA A 24 3.34 -3.71 -12.69
N ALA A 25 2.90 -2.73 -13.48
CA ALA A 25 3.63 -1.50 -13.68
C ALA A 25 3.95 -0.96 -12.28
N ALA A 26 5.21 -1.10 -11.86
CA ALA A 26 5.60 -0.74 -10.53
C ALA A 26 5.36 0.76 -10.46
N TYR A 27 4.50 1.18 -9.53
CA TYR A 27 4.19 2.59 -9.37
C TYR A 27 5.42 3.29 -8.79
N GLU A 28 6.38 3.68 -9.64
CA GLU A 28 7.66 4.23 -9.20
C GLU A 28 7.62 5.76 -9.10
N TRP A 29 8.43 6.29 -8.20
CA TRP A 29 8.43 7.70 -7.84
C TRP A 29 9.82 8.29 -7.79
N ASN A 30 9.99 9.47 -8.38
CA ASN A 30 11.13 10.34 -8.11
C ASN A 30 10.77 11.28 -6.96
N MET A 31 11.59 11.35 -5.92
CA MET A 31 11.35 12.18 -4.73
C MET A 31 12.38 13.30 -4.64
N TYR A 32 11.91 14.53 -4.58
CA TYR A 32 12.71 15.75 -4.52
C TYR A 32 12.59 16.41 -3.14
N SER A 33 13.15 17.60 -2.97
CA SER A 33 13.18 18.28 -1.67
C SER A 33 11.79 18.73 -1.19
N SER A 34 10.88 19.03 -2.12
CA SER A 34 9.54 19.56 -1.82
C SER A 34 8.41 18.92 -2.62
N SER A 35 8.71 17.94 -3.47
CA SER A 35 7.73 17.28 -4.32
C SER A 35 8.11 15.85 -4.66
N MET A 36 7.17 15.09 -5.18
CA MET A 36 7.43 13.80 -5.82
C MET A 36 6.75 13.74 -7.18
N GLN A 37 7.33 12.95 -8.07
CA GLN A 37 6.85 12.75 -9.42
C GLN A 37 6.51 11.29 -9.66
N TYR A 38 5.32 11.04 -10.20
CA TYR A 38 4.95 9.73 -10.69
C TYR A 38 5.69 9.46 -12.00
N ILE A 39 6.60 8.49 -12.03
CA ILE A 39 7.50 8.29 -13.17
C ILE A 39 6.72 7.98 -14.46
N ALA A 40 5.66 7.18 -14.36
CA ALA A 40 4.92 6.74 -15.55
C ALA A 40 4.22 7.87 -16.30
N THR A 41 3.80 8.94 -15.62
CA THR A 41 3.05 10.05 -16.25
C THR A 41 3.76 11.40 -16.17
N GLY A 42 4.84 11.50 -15.39
CA GLY A 42 5.49 12.76 -15.07
C GLY A 42 4.70 13.67 -14.13
N GLN A 43 3.53 13.24 -13.62
CA GLN A 43 2.69 14.04 -12.74
C GLN A 43 3.39 14.36 -11.42
N GLN A 44 3.35 15.64 -11.03
CA GLN A 44 4.00 16.16 -9.83
C GLN A 44 3.02 16.31 -8.66
N TYR A 45 3.51 16.04 -7.44
CA TYR A 45 2.78 16.16 -6.18
C TYR A 45 3.64 16.92 -5.18
N SER A 46 3.20 18.11 -4.78
CA SER A 46 3.85 18.88 -3.71
C SER A 46 3.58 18.25 -2.34
N TYR A 47 4.60 18.24 -1.49
CA TYR A 47 4.47 17.73 -0.13
C TYR A 47 3.48 18.54 0.70
N LYS A 48 2.80 17.84 1.62
CA LYS A 48 1.75 18.40 2.46
C LYS A 48 2.27 18.67 3.87
N SER A 49 1.61 19.59 4.57
CA SER A 49 1.76 19.69 6.03
C SER A 49 0.92 18.60 6.71
N CYS A 50 1.32 18.19 7.92
CA CYS A 50 0.49 17.26 8.69
C CYS A 50 -0.92 17.83 8.99
N GLY A 51 -1.06 19.14 9.15
CA GLY A 51 -2.36 19.81 9.27
C GLY A 51 -3.25 19.58 8.04
N SER A 52 -2.70 19.68 6.83
CA SER A 52 -3.45 19.38 5.59
C SER A 52 -3.91 17.93 5.51
N VAL A 53 -3.06 17.00 5.95
CA VAL A 53 -3.41 15.56 5.99
C VAL A 53 -4.53 15.31 7.01
N LYS A 54 -4.42 15.89 8.21
CA LYS A 54 -5.46 15.81 9.24
C LYS A 54 -6.80 16.36 8.74
N ASN A 55 -6.78 17.53 8.09
CA ASN A 55 -7.99 18.12 7.51
C ASN A 55 -8.63 17.22 6.44
N SER A 56 -7.81 16.56 5.60
CA SER A 56 -8.30 15.62 4.58
C SER A 56 -8.97 14.40 5.24
N ALA A 57 -8.37 13.84 6.28
CA ALA A 57 -8.97 12.74 7.06
C ALA A 57 -10.26 13.20 7.77
N GLN A 58 -10.25 14.35 8.44
CA GLN A 58 -11.43 14.92 9.10
C GLN A 58 -12.59 15.15 8.14
N GLY A 59 -12.32 15.71 6.96
CA GLY A 59 -13.32 15.90 5.91
C GLY A 59 -13.91 14.57 5.44
N HIS A 60 -13.08 13.54 5.25
CA HIS A 60 -13.55 12.21 4.87
C HIS A 60 -14.45 11.57 5.93
N TYR A 61 -14.06 11.64 7.21
CA TYR A 61 -14.80 11.03 8.32
C TYR A 61 -15.91 11.93 8.89
N ARG A 62 -16.06 13.17 8.40
CA ARG A 62 -16.99 14.19 8.92
C ARG A 62 -16.76 14.49 10.41
N LEU A 63 -15.50 14.63 10.81
CA LEU A 63 -15.09 14.85 12.20
C LEU A 63 -14.48 16.26 12.37
N PRO A 64 -15.24 17.26 12.86
CA PRO A 64 -14.76 18.65 12.92
C PRO A 64 -13.68 18.89 13.99
N ASN A 65 -13.73 18.18 15.12
CA ASN A 65 -12.73 18.24 16.19
C ASN A 65 -12.32 16.82 16.57
N THR A 66 -11.05 16.47 16.35
CA THR A 66 -10.60 15.07 16.49
C THR A 66 -9.26 15.01 17.21
N THR A 67 -9.18 14.12 18.19
CA THR A 67 -7.91 13.77 18.83
C THR A 67 -7.31 12.55 18.12
N SER A 68 -6.00 12.34 18.25
CA SER A 68 -5.35 11.17 17.66
C SER A 68 -5.86 9.84 18.20
N ALA A 69 -6.46 9.82 19.38
CA ALA A 69 -7.06 8.64 19.99
C ALA A 69 -8.49 8.34 19.51
N GLN A 70 -9.10 9.20 18.68
CA GLN A 70 -10.43 8.94 18.14
C GLN A 70 -10.42 7.68 17.29
N THR A 71 -11.17 6.67 17.70
CA THR A 71 -11.36 5.45 16.93
C THR A 71 -12.32 5.71 15.76
N LEU A 72 -11.90 5.29 14.58
CA LEU A 72 -12.62 5.44 13.31
C LEU A 72 -13.28 4.15 12.87
N ALA A 73 -12.66 3.01 13.18
CA ALA A 73 -13.19 1.68 12.90
C ALA A 73 -12.65 0.66 13.91
N THR A 74 -13.44 -0.39 14.15
CA THR A 74 -13.06 -1.52 15.01
C THR A 74 -13.39 -2.85 14.35
N TRP A 75 -12.55 -3.85 14.61
CA TRP A 75 -12.75 -5.22 14.12
C TRP A 75 -12.58 -6.22 15.26
N LYS A 76 -13.57 -7.11 15.42
CA LYS A 76 -13.50 -8.22 16.37
C LYS A 76 -12.49 -9.27 15.89
N VAL A 77 -11.47 -9.55 16.69
CA VAL A 77 -10.44 -10.56 16.39
C VAL A 77 -10.09 -11.36 17.64
N GLY A 78 -10.44 -12.65 17.67
CA GLY A 78 -10.31 -13.47 18.88
C GLY A 78 -11.16 -12.90 20.02
N SER A 79 -10.59 -12.74 21.22
CA SER A 79 -11.27 -12.15 22.39
C SER A 79 -11.24 -10.62 22.43
N GLY A 80 -10.35 -9.95 21.70
CA GLY A 80 -10.22 -8.49 21.68
C GLY A 80 -10.82 -7.80 20.44
N ASN A 81 -10.48 -6.50 20.30
CA ASN A 81 -10.78 -5.66 19.14
C ASN A 81 -9.50 -5.02 18.61
N ILE A 82 -9.35 -4.99 17.29
CA ILE A 82 -8.36 -4.12 16.62
C ILE A 82 -9.03 -2.80 16.28
N ALA A 83 -8.38 -1.69 16.59
CA ALA A 83 -8.86 -0.34 16.28
C ALA A 83 -8.01 0.33 15.20
N LEU A 84 -8.68 0.99 14.25
CA LEU A 84 -8.06 2.04 13.43
C LEU A 84 -8.46 3.37 14.04
N ASP A 85 -7.47 4.07 14.57
CA ASP A 85 -7.64 5.40 15.13
C ASP A 85 -7.28 6.47 14.10
N PHE A 86 -7.70 7.70 14.37
CA PHE A 86 -7.33 8.88 13.61
C PHE A 86 -5.81 9.07 13.57
N GLY A 87 -5.15 8.94 14.72
CA GLY A 87 -3.70 8.90 14.85
C GLY A 87 -3.00 10.23 14.60
N ASP A 88 -1.70 10.14 14.32
CA ASP A 88 -0.83 11.28 13.97
C ASP A 88 0.09 10.90 12.82
N CYS A 89 0.52 11.89 12.02
CA CYS A 89 1.34 11.66 10.83
C CYS A 89 2.68 10.93 11.10
N SER A 90 3.18 10.98 12.33
CA SER A 90 4.49 10.43 12.70
C SER A 90 4.45 9.02 13.30
N THR A 91 3.31 8.56 13.83
CA THR A 91 3.31 7.42 14.78
C THR A 91 2.37 6.28 14.41
N TYR A 92 1.08 6.54 14.20
CA TYR A 92 0.10 5.48 13.97
C TYR A 92 -1.21 5.97 13.34
N GLY A 93 -2.10 5.04 12.99
CA GLY A 93 -3.46 5.33 12.57
C GLY A 93 -3.57 5.79 11.12
N ILE A 94 -4.76 6.24 10.72
CA ILE A 94 -5.03 6.57 9.32
C ILE A 94 -4.16 7.74 8.85
N THR A 95 -3.96 8.77 9.68
CA THR A 95 -3.16 9.93 9.29
C THR A 95 -1.70 9.58 9.05
N HIS A 96 -1.13 8.63 9.80
CA HIS A 96 0.19 8.09 9.51
C HIS A 96 0.23 7.40 8.16
N ILE A 97 -0.71 6.50 7.86
CA ILE A 97 -0.79 5.81 6.57
C ILE A 97 -0.85 6.81 5.41
N LEU A 98 -1.73 7.80 5.50
CA LEU A 98 -1.89 8.83 4.46
C LEU A 98 -0.62 9.65 4.29
N SER A 99 -0.09 10.20 5.38
CA SER A 99 1.07 11.10 5.35
C SER A 99 2.37 10.44 4.89
N ARG A 100 2.44 9.10 4.97
CA ARG A 100 3.64 8.33 4.63
C ARG A 100 3.52 7.59 3.30
N HIS A 101 2.33 7.15 2.90
CA HIS A 101 2.18 6.17 1.82
C HIS A 101 1.15 6.56 0.76
N VAL A 102 0.40 7.66 0.92
CA VAL A 102 -0.51 8.16 -0.11
C VAL A 102 0.11 9.39 -0.80
N PRO A 103 0.43 9.34 -2.10
CA PRO A 103 1.13 10.41 -2.81
C PRO A 103 0.54 11.80 -2.62
N GLU A 104 -0.79 11.91 -2.70
CA GLU A 104 -1.53 13.17 -2.57
C GLU A 104 -1.44 13.80 -1.18
N GLN A 105 -1.08 12.99 -0.18
CA GLN A 105 -1.04 13.35 1.23
C GLN A 105 0.38 13.29 1.82
N PHE A 106 1.38 12.92 1.02
CA PHE A 106 2.74 12.71 1.51
C PHE A 106 3.36 14.00 2.05
N ILE A 107 4.02 13.91 3.21
CA ILE A 107 4.53 15.09 3.92
C ILE A 107 6.02 15.39 3.69
N GLY A 108 6.70 14.60 2.86
CA GLY A 108 8.11 14.87 2.50
C GLY A 108 9.18 14.32 3.45
N ASN A 109 8.80 13.57 4.48
CA ASN A 109 9.74 12.93 5.41
C ASN A 109 10.34 11.63 4.83
N ILE A 110 11.04 11.75 3.70
CA ILE A 110 11.59 10.62 2.94
C ILE A 110 12.55 9.77 3.79
N THR A 111 12.37 8.45 3.70
CA THR A 111 13.20 7.43 4.34
C THR A 111 13.96 6.60 3.31
N ARG A 112 14.99 5.86 3.76
CA ARG A 112 15.82 4.98 2.90
C ARG A 112 15.00 4.05 2.00
N THR A 113 13.93 3.50 2.54
CA THR A 113 12.92 2.77 1.76
C THR A 113 11.60 3.47 1.97
N GLN A 114 11.05 3.97 0.88
CA GLN A 114 9.77 4.67 0.87
C GLN A 114 8.91 4.03 -0.21
N SER A 115 7.69 3.68 0.13
CA SER A 115 6.73 3.09 -0.80
C SER A 115 5.39 3.79 -0.74
N PHE A 116 4.71 3.84 -1.87
CA PHE A 116 3.48 4.61 -2.06
C PHE A 116 2.42 3.83 -2.80
N PHE A 117 1.18 3.98 -2.34
CA PHE A 117 0.03 3.52 -3.09
C PHE A 117 -0.05 4.24 -4.44
N ARG A 118 -0.81 3.67 -5.38
CA ARG A 118 -1.09 4.32 -6.66
C ARG A 118 -1.73 5.70 -6.42
N PRO A 119 -1.44 6.70 -7.25
CA PRO A 119 -2.18 7.95 -7.21
C PRO A 119 -3.69 7.76 -7.41
N GLY A 120 -4.46 8.70 -6.86
CA GLY A 120 -5.92 8.72 -6.90
C GLY A 120 -6.58 7.78 -5.90
N GLN A 121 -5.82 7.15 -5.00
CA GLN A 121 -6.38 6.24 -4.01
C GLN A 121 -7.17 7.00 -2.94
N SER A 122 -8.45 6.66 -2.80
CA SER A 122 -9.30 7.30 -1.79
C SER A 122 -8.98 6.81 -0.38
N ILE A 123 -9.25 7.65 0.63
CA ILE A 123 -9.12 7.27 2.06
C ILE A 123 -10.02 6.07 2.37
N ALA A 124 -11.23 6.02 1.80
CA ALA A 124 -12.14 4.88 1.94
C ALA A 124 -11.50 3.59 1.43
N SER A 125 -10.84 3.62 0.26
CA SER A 125 -10.21 2.44 -0.32
C SER A 125 -9.03 1.95 0.52
N ILE A 126 -8.27 2.85 1.16
CA ILE A 126 -7.24 2.48 2.14
C ILE A 126 -7.86 1.81 3.37
N GLN A 127 -8.94 2.36 3.91
CA GLN A 127 -9.64 1.76 5.06
C GLN A 127 -10.22 0.38 4.71
N THR A 128 -10.81 0.21 3.53
CA THR A 128 -11.27 -1.10 3.05
C THR A 128 -10.12 -2.09 2.99
N LEU A 129 -8.95 -1.68 2.46
CA LEU A 129 -7.78 -2.55 2.42
C LEU A 129 -7.27 -2.96 3.81
N VAL A 130 -7.30 -2.04 4.78
CA VAL A 130 -7.04 -2.35 6.19
C VAL A 130 -8.01 -3.41 6.71
N SER A 131 -9.32 -3.20 6.49
CA SER A 131 -10.37 -4.14 6.91
C SER A 131 -10.18 -5.53 6.31
N ASP A 132 -9.94 -5.60 5.01
CA ASP A 132 -9.76 -6.87 4.29
C ASP A 132 -8.51 -7.60 4.78
N THR A 133 -7.42 -6.87 4.99
CA THR A 133 -6.17 -7.44 5.52
C THR A 133 -6.34 -7.97 6.94
N ILE A 134 -7.07 -7.25 7.81
CA ILE A 134 -7.38 -7.74 9.16
C ILE A 134 -8.22 -9.01 9.10
N ASN A 135 -9.28 -9.01 8.28
CA ASN A 135 -10.20 -10.14 8.18
C ASN A 135 -9.51 -11.40 7.65
N ALA A 136 -8.60 -11.26 6.68
CA ALA A 136 -7.83 -12.39 6.14
C ALA A 136 -6.81 -12.97 7.12
N ASN A 137 -6.37 -12.19 8.12
CA ASN A 137 -5.26 -12.57 9.00
C ASN A 137 -5.68 -12.71 10.49
N LYS A 138 -6.97 -12.92 10.77
CA LYS A 138 -7.51 -12.93 12.15
C LYS A 138 -6.75 -13.84 13.11
N THR A 139 -6.34 -15.04 12.69
CA THR A 139 -5.62 -15.99 13.55
C THR A 139 -4.27 -15.44 14.02
N GLN A 140 -3.45 -14.94 13.10
CA GLN A 140 -2.14 -14.37 13.43
C GLN A 140 -2.28 -13.10 14.29
N ILE A 141 -3.27 -12.26 13.96
CA ILE A 141 -3.55 -11.04 14.72
C ILE A 141 -4.01 -11.38 16.14
N ALA A 142 -4.88 -12.39 16.32
CA ALA A 142 -5.32 -12.83 17.63
C ALA A 142 -4.14 -13.28 18.51
N ALA A 143 -3.14 -13.93 17.91
CA ALA A 143 -1.98 -14.44 18.63
C ALA A 143 -1.01 -13.35 19.10
N SER A 144 -0.84 -12.26 18.35
CA SER A 144 0.26 -11.29 18.63
C SER A 144 -0.08 -9.81 18.45
N GLY A 145 -1.20 -9.46 17.81
CA GLY A 145 -1.60 -8.08 17.55
C GLY A 145 -1.89 -7.23 18.79
N TYR A 146 -2.18 -7.88 19.92
CA TYR A 146 -2.44 -7.21 21.21
C TYR A 146 -1.19 -6.96 22.05
N THR A 147 -0.04 -7.48 21.62
CA THR A 147 1.23 -7.34 22.37
C THR A 147 1.92 -6.00 22.06
N SER A 148 2.87 -5.62 22.91
CA SER A 148 3.71 -4.43 22.70
C SER A 148 4.72 -4.59 21.55
N SER A 149 5.08 -5.80 21.14
CA SER A 149 5.85 -6.05 19.92
C SER A 149 4.96 -6.03 18.67
N GLY A 150 3.69 -6.42 18.81
CA GLY A 150 2.72 -6.47 17.74
C GLY A 150 2.97 -7.60 16.73
N THR A 151 2.40 -7.45 15.54
CA THR A 151 2.58 -8.35 14.40
C THR A 151 2.49 -7.58 13.09
N ALA A 152 3.15 -8.09 12.05
CA ALA A 152 2.96 -7.65 10.69
C ALA A 152 2.26 -8.75 9.90
N VAL A 153 1.14 -8.39 9.27
CA VAL A 153 0.35 -9.26 8.41
C VAL A 153 0.31 -8.70 7.00
N TYR A 154 -0.06 -9.55 6.04
CA TYR A 154 -0.01 -9.18 4.65
C TYR A 154 -1.39 -9.31 3.99
N GLY A 155 -1.70 -8.34 3.15
CA GLY A 155 -2.88 -8.33 2.30
C GLY A 155 -2.49 -8.27 0.83
N SER A 156 -3.50 -8.25 -0.04
CA SER A 156 -3.31 -8.07 -1.48
C SER A 156 -4.24 -6.98 -1.98
N TRP A 157 -3.74 -6.14 -2.87
CA TRP A 157 -4.49 -5.10 -3.56
C TRP A 157 -4.13 -5.09 -5.04
N ASN A 158 -5.10 -5.42 -5.90
CA ASN A 158 -4.90 -5.57 -7.35
C ASN A 158 -3.70 -6.49 -7.69
N GLY A 159 -3.58 -7.61 -6.96
CA GLY A 159 -2.47 -8.56 -7.12
C GLY A 159 -1.14 -8.14 -6.47
N ASN A 160 -1.04 -6.93 -5.90
CA ASN A 160 0.16 -6.44 -5.25
C ASN A 160 0.08 -6.58 -3.74
N LYS A 161 1.20 -6.98 -3.12
CA LYS A 161 1.27 -7.26 -1.69
C LYS A 161 1.29 -5.97 -0.86
N VAL A 162 0.53 -5.93 0.23
CA VAL A 162 0.62 -4.84 1.20
C VAL A 162 0.94 -5.39 2.57
N LYS A 163 1.67 -4.60 3.37
CA LYS A 163 2.01 -4.94 4.74
C LYS A 163 1.22 -4.05 5.69
N LEU A 164 0.56 -4.67 6.66
CA LEU A 164 -0.17 -4.01 7.74
C LEU A 164 0.51 -4.35 9.07
N VAL A 165 0.84 -3.33 9.85
CA VAL A 165 1.44 -3.48 11.18
C VAL A 165 0.40 -3.19 12.24
N ILE A 166 0.21 -4.13 13.17
CA ILE A 166 -0.73 -4.03 14.29
C ILE A 166 0.04 -4.22 15.59
N LYS A 167 -0.15 -3.34 16.57
CA LYS A 167 0.51 -3.40 17.88
C LYS A 167 -0.43 -2.89 18.96
N GLY A 168 -0.47 -3.57 20.11
CA GLY A 168 -1.31 -3.17 21.25
C GLY A 168 -2.79 -3.03 20.91
N GLY A 169 -3.31 -3.84 19.97
CA GLY A 169 -4.70 -3.76 19.52
C GLY A 169 -4.99 -2.59 18.56
N LYS A 170 -3.97 -1.93 18.01
CA LYS A 170 -4.12 -0.78 17.12
C LYS A 170 -3.45 -0.99 15.78
N VAL A 171 -4.06 -0.46 14.72
CA VAL A 171 -3.41 -0.30 13.42
C VAL A 171 -2.35 0.78 13.52
N ILE A 172 -1.09 0.40 13.28
CA ILE A 172 0.05 1.31 13.29
C ILE A 172 0.26 1.91 11.92
N THR A 173 0.47 1.07 10.91
CA THR A 173 0.70 1.54 9.54
C THR A 173 0.29 0.47 8.54
N MET A 174 0.05 0.89 7.31
CA MET A 174 -0.12 0.05 6.15
C MET A 174 0.62 0.66 4.99
N TYR A 175 1.35 -0.16 4.24
CA TYR A 175 2.09 0.30 3.09
C TYR A 175 2.29 -0.79 2.02
N PRO A 176 2.53 -0.38 0.76
CA PRO A 176 2.98 -1.27 -0.31
C PRO A 176 4.26 -2.04 0.05
N ASP A 177 4.24 -3.35 -0.10
CA ASP A 177 5.37 -4.23 0.20
C ASP A 177 6.03 -4.70 -1.10
N GLY A 178 7.17 -4.11 -1.44
CA GLY A 178 7.96 -4.47 -2.64
C GLY A 178 7.51 -3.80 -3.94
N TRP A 179 6.61 -2.82 -3.89
CA TRP A 179 6.19 -2.01 -5.03
C TRP A 179 5.92 -0.57 -4.58
N GLY A 180 5.66 0.33 -5.52
CA GLY A 180 5.36 1.71 -5.14
C GLY A 180 6.61 2.53 -4.80
N LEU A 181 7.80 2.08 -5.21
CA LEU A 181 9.07 2.52 -4.61
C LEU A 181 9.43 3.96 -5.00
N GLY A 182 9.89 4.72 -4.02
CA GLY A 182 10.45 6.05 -4.21
C GLY A 182 11.97 6.03 -4.28
N GLN A 183 12.51 6.62 -5.35
CA GLN A 183 13.91 6.98 -5.48
C GLN A 183 14.13 8.38 -4.91
N ASP A 184 15.02 8.51 -3.93
CA ASP A 184 15.41 9.79 -3.34
C ASP A 184 16.41 10.50 -4.28
N LEU A 185 16.04 11.70 -4.74
CA LEU A 185 16.81 12.55 -5.66
C LEU A 185 17.14 13.92 -5.05
N ARG A 186 17.10 14.03 -3.73
CA ARG A 186 17.43 15.25 -2.99
C ARG A 186 18.93 15.52 -2.88
#